data_AF-A0AAD8DIT0-F1
#
_entry.id   AF-A0AAD8DIT0-F1
#
_cell.length_a   1.000
_cell.length_b   1.000
_cell.length_c   1.000
_cell.angle_alpha   90.00
_cell.angle_beta   90.00
_cell.angle_gamma   90.00
#
_symmetry.space_group_name_H-M   'P 1'
#
loop_
_entity.id
_entity.type
_entity.pdbx_description
1 polymer ?
#
loop_
_entity_poly.entity_id
_entity_poly.type
_entity_poly.pdbx_seq_one_letter_code
_entity_poly.pdbx_strand_id
1 'polypeptide(L)'
;MAGLLKKTTGLVGLAVSQNPHERLRILYSKILASLQTIPKDAAYRTYTEQLINDRFDLVKSEPDIETLERKINCGQIEEVIVQAENELSLSRKMAEWKPWEPLIEEPPTNQWKWPI
;
A
#
# COMPACT_ATOMS: atom_id res chain seq x y z
N MET A 1 12.74 24.88 12.15
CA MET A 1 12.36 25.45 10.85
C MET A 1 10.95 24.96 10.55
N ALA A 2 9.95 25.84 10.56
CA ALA A 2 8.59 25.45 10.24
C ALA A 2 8.57 24.99 8.76
N GLY A 3 8.36 23.70 8.54
CA GLY A 3 8.33 23.10 7.21
C GLY A 3 7.26 23.74 6.33
N LEU A 4 7.45 23.65 5.02
CA LEU A 4 6.53 24.15 4.01
C LEU A 4 5.15 23.49 4.21
N LEU A 5 4.22 24.18 4.86
CA LEU A 5 2.88 23.67 5.14
C LEU A 5 2.03 23.83 3.88
N LYS A 6 1.69 22.70 3.24
CA LYS A 6 0.79 22.63 2.09
C LYS A 6 -0.57 23.21 2.50
N LYS A 7 -1.05 24.25 1.81
CA LYS A 7 -2.32 24.92 2.17
C LYS A 7 -3.56 24.10 1.79
N THR A 8 -3.47 23.34 0.70
CA THR A 8 -4.54 22.47 0.19
C THR A 8 -3.92 21.39 -0.68
N THR A 9 -4.53 20.21 -0.73
CA THR A 9 -4.21 19.13 -1.66
C THR A 9 -4.79 19.38 -3.05
N GLY A 10 -5.74 20.30 -3.20
CA GLY A 10 -6.46 20.53 -4.46
C GLY A 10 -7.44 19.40 -4.83
N LEU A 11 -7.59 18.39 -3.97
CA LEU A 11 -8.52 17.27 -4.16
C LEU A 11 -9.65 17.37 -3.12
N VAL A 12 -10.89 17.23 -3.58
CA VAL A 12 -12.06 17.28 -2.70
C VAL A 12 -12.06 16.05 -1.80
N GLY A 13 -12.25 16.25 -0.48
CA GLY A 13 -12.33 15.17 0.50
C GLY A 13 -10.98 14.64 0.99
N LEU A 14 -9.85 15.14 0.48
CA LEU A 14 -8.51 14.76 0.94
C LEU A 14 -7.88 15.89 1.77
N ALA A 15 -7.87 15.75 3.09
CA ALA A 15 -7.29 16.72 3.99
C ALA A 15 -5.75 16.67 3.98
N VAL A 16 -5.09 17.83 4.14
CA VAL A 16 -3.63 17.92 4.25
C VAL A 16 -3.17 17.24 5.54
N SER A 17 -2.17 16.37 5.41
CA SER A 17 -1.56 15.72 6.58
C SER A 17 -0.47 16.61 7.19
N GLN A 18 -0.54 16.84 8.50
CA GLN A 18 0.44 17.67 9.22
C GLN A 18 1.79 16.98 9.37
N ASN A 19 1.78 15.66 9.61
CA ASN A 19 2.99 14.84 9.84
C ASN A 19 2.96 13.57 8.97
N PRO A 20 3.15 13.69 7.64
CA PRO A 20 3.01 12.56 6.72
C PRO A 20 4.05 11.45 6.95
N HIS A 21 5.30 11.79 7.26
CA HIS A 21 6.37 10.80 7.48
C HIS A 21 6.09 9.89 8.68
N GLU A 22 5.69 10.47 9.81
CA GLU A 22 5.36 9.69 11.01
C GLU A 22 4.15 8.78 10.77
N ARG A 23 3.11 9.32 10.13
CA ARG A 23 1.90 8.57 9.76
C ARG A 23 2.25 7.37 8.87
N LEU A 24 3.03 7.58 7.81
CA LEU A 24 3.46 6.52 6.90
C LEU A 24 4.32 5.46 7.59
N ARG A 25 5.24 5.87 8.48
CA ARG A 25 6.05 4.91 9.25
C ARG A 25 5.17 4.01 10.13
N ILE A 26 4.17 4.58 10.80
CA ILE A 26 3.22 3.81 11.62
C ILE A 26 2.38 2.87 10.74
N LEU A 27 1.93 3.31 9.58
CA LEU A 27 1.14 2.47 8.67
C LEU A 27 1.96 1.31 8.09
N TYR A 28 3.15 1.58 7.57
CA TYR A 28 4.01 0.54 7.00
C TYR A 28 4.45 -0.50 8.03
N SER A 29 4.82 -0.08 9.24
CA SER A 29 5.12 -1.02 10.33
C SER A 29 3.93 -1.91 10.71
N LYS A 30 2.70 -1.35 10.73
CA LYS A 30 1.48 -2.13 10.96
C LYS A 30 1.18 -3.10 9.82
N ILE A 31 1.41 -2.70 8.58
CA ILE A 31 1.23 -3.57 7.41
C ILE A 31 2.21 -4.74 7.50
N LEU A 32 3.50 -4.48 7.71
CA LEU A 32 4.52 -5.53 7.87
C LEU A 32 4.17 -6.50 9.01
N ALA A 33 3.66 -6.00 10.13
CA ALA A 33 3.19 -6.84 11.23
C ALA A 33 1.99 -7.72 10.82
N SER A 34 1.03 -7.19 10.06
CA SER A 34 -0.11 -7.96 9.56
C SER A 34 0.32 -9.04 8.56
N LEU A 35 1.29 -8.74 7.68
CA LEU A 35 1.81 -9.69 6.69
C LEU A 35 2.54 -10.87 7.34
N GLN A 36 3.05 -10.75 8.57
CA GLN A 36 3.64 -11.89 9.29
C GLN A 36 2.64 -13.02 9.56
N THR A 37 1.34 -12.72 9.59
CA THR A 37 0.29 -13.74 9.79
C THR A 37 0.04 -14.58 8.54
N ILE A 38 0.46 -14.10 7.37
CA ILE A 38 0.27 -14.76 6.07
C ILE A 38 1.47 -15.68 5.80
N PRO A 39 1.30 -16.86 5.20
CA PRO A 39 2.40 -17.74 4.80
C PRO A 39 3.42 -17.08 3.83
N LYS A 40 4.70 -17.47 3.92
CA LYS A 40 5.80 -16.91 3.10
C LYS A 40 5.78 -17.33 1.63
N ASP A 41 5.09 -18.42 1.32
CA ASP A 41 4.87 -18.94 -0.03
C ASP A 41 3.78 -18.16 -0.78
N ALA A 42 2.90 -17.46 -0.07
CA ALA A 42 1.88 -16.64 -0.69
C ALA A 42 2.52 -15.50 -1.50
N ALA A 43 2.28 -15.50 -2.81
CA ALA A 43 2.79 -14.48 -3.73
C ALA A 43 2.42 -13.05 -3.28
N TYR A 44 1.21 -12.87 -2.75
CA TYR A 44 0.76 -11.59 -2.19
C TYR A 44 1.72 -11.08 -1.11
N ARG A 45 2.15 -11.94 -0.18
CA ARG A 45 3.06 -11.55 0.90
C ARG A 45 4.41 -11.12 0.35
N THR A 46 5.00 -11.88 -0.57
CA THR A 46 6.33 -11.57 -1.11
C THR A 46 6.35 -10.21 -1.81
N TYR A 47 5.38 -9.95 -2.68
CA TYR A 47 5.33 -8.70 -3.44
C TYR A 47 4.97 -7.49 -2.57
N THR A 48 4.05 -7.67 -1.61
CA THR A 48 3.68 -6.58 -0.70
C THR A 48 4.80 -6.25 0.27
N GLU A 49 5.50 -7.25 0.82
CA GLU A 49 6.67 -7.00 1.68
C GLU A 49 7.76 -6.23 0.93
N GLN A 50 8.06 -6.61 -0.31
CA GLN A 50 9.04 -5.90 -1.14
C GLN A 50 8.62 -4.44 -1.37
N LEU A 51 7.40 -4.21 -1.86
CA LEU A 51 6.90 -2.87 -2.17
C LEU A 51 6.86 -1.97 -0.93
N ILE A 52 6.44 -2.51 0.22
CA ILE A 52 6.35 -1.75 1.47
C ILE A 52 7.74 -1.45 2.02
N ASN A 53 8.70 -2.37 1.94
CA ASN A 53 10.08 -2.13 2.36
C ASN A 53 10.74 -1.04 1.51
N ASP A 54 10.60 -1.10 0.18
CA ASP A 54 11.13 -0.09 -0.74
C ASP A 54 10.56 1.30 -0.41
N ARG A 55 9.25 1.41 -0.22
CA ARG A 55 8.59 2.66 0.17
C ARG A 55 8.99 3.13 1.57
N PHE A 56 9.15 2.21 2.51
CA PHE A 56 9.53 2.52 3.88
C PHE A 56 10.96 3.07 3.95
N ASP A 57 11.86 2.56 3.13
CA ASP A 57 13.24 3.05 3.05
C ASP A 57 13.35 4.41 2.34
N LEU A 58 12.49 4.67 1.35
CA LEU A 58 12.33 6.02 0.79
C LEU A 58 11.85 7.03 1.84
N VAL A 59 10.85 6.67 2.64
CA VAL A 59 10.31 7.53 3.73
C VAL A 59 11.32 7.76 4.88
N LYS A 60 12.30 6.87 5.06
CA LYS A 60 13.39 7.05 6.03
C LYS A 60 14.51 7.92 5.48
N SER A 61 14.88 7.73 4.21
CA SER A 61 16.02 8.39 3.59
C SER A 61 15.74 9.85 3.23
N GLU A 62 14.53 10.15 2.76
CA GLU A 62 14.14 11.52 2.39
C GLU A 62 13.35 12.22 3.50
N PRO A 63 13.87 13.33 4.04
CA PRO A 63 13.14 14.16 5.00
C PRO A 63 12.23 15.21 4.32
N ASP A 64 12.46 15.50 3.04
CA ASP A 64 11.67 16.46 2.28
C ASP A 64 10.46 15.78 1.60
N ILE A 65 9.31 16.45 1.63
CA ILE A 65 8.05 15.89 1.12
C ILE A 65 8.04 15.92 -0.41
N GLU A 66 8.55 16.99 -1.03
CA GLU A 66 8.48 17.16 -2.48
C GLU A 66 9.43 16.17 -3.20
N THR A 67 10.64 15.97 -2.67
CA THR A 67 11.55 14.93 -3.20
C THR A 67 10.97 13.54 -3.01
N LEU A 68 10.32 13.28 -1.87
CA LEU A 68 9.67 12.00 -1.58
C LEU A 68 8.52 11.72 -2.55
N GLU A 69 7.64 12.69 -2.81
CA GLU A 69 6.54 12.56 -3.78
C GLU A 69 7.09 12.21 -5.18
N ARG A 70 8.16 12.89 -5.61
CA ARG A 70 8.80 12.62 -6.91
C ARG A 70 9.44 11.23 -6.99
N LYS A 71 10.07 10.75 -5.91
CA LYS A 71 10.68 9.42 -5.88
C LYS A 71 9.65 8.30 -5.85
N ILE A 72 8.57 8.46 -5.08
CA ILE A 72 7.49 7.48 -5.01
C ILE A 72 6.67 7.48 -6.31
N ASN A 73 6.52 8.64 -6.96
CA ASN A 73 5.81 8.82 -8.22
C ASN A 73 4.39 8.20 -8.23
N CYS A 74 3.67 8.33 -7.11
CA CYS A 74 2.30 7.79 -6.92
C CYS A 74 1.31 8.88 -6.50
N GLY A 75 1.47 10.10 -7.02
CA GLY A 75 0.64 11.25 -6.64
C GLY A 75 1.15 11.98 -5.41
N GLN A 76 0.24 12.63 -4.69
CA GLN A 76 0.58 13.40 -3.47
C GLN A 76 0.80 12.48 -2.27
N ILE A 77 1.55 12.96 -1.27
CA ILE A 77 1.85 12.17 -0.08
C ILE A 77 0.58 11.77 0.70
N GLU A 78 -0.46 12.61 0.66
CA GLU A 78 -1.76 12.30 1.25
C GLU A 78 -2.47 11.12 0.57
N GLU A 79 -2.36 11.00 -0.75
CA GLU A 79 -2.91 9.86 -1.49
C GLU A 79 -2.16 8.58 -1.14
N VAL A 80 -0.85 8.66 -0.97
CA VAL A 80 -0.02 7.53 -0.54
C VAL A 80 -0.40 7.07 0.87
N ILE A 81 -0.74 7.99 1.77
CA ILE A 81 -1.26 7.64 3.11
C ILE A 81 -2.57 6.85 2.99
N VAL A 82 -3.52 7.33 2.17
CA VAL A 82 -4.79 6.63 1.94
C VAL A 82 -4.56 5.25 1.30
N GLN A 83 -3.64 5.13 0.35
CA GLN A 83 -3.24 3.84 -0.21
C GLN A 83 -2.70 2.90 0.88
N ALA A 84 -1.85 3.39 1.78
CA ALA A 84 -1.34 2.57 2.88
C ALA A 84 -2.44 2.16 3.89
N GLU A 85 -3.43 3.02 4.15
CA GLU A 85 -4.58 2.66 4.98
C GLU A 85 -5.46 1.59 4.32
N ASN A 86 -5.68 1.71 3.00
CA ASN A 86 -6.39 0.70 2.22
C ASN A 86 -5.63 -0.62 2.18
N GLU A 87 -4.31 -0.59 2.01
CA GLU A 87 -3.46 -1.78 2.02
C GLU A 87 -3.49 -2.48 3.39
N LEU A 88 -3.50 -1.72 4.49
CA LEU A 88 -3.66 -2.28 5.83
C LEU A 88 -5.03 -2.93 6.04
N SER A 89 -6.10 -2.37 5.44
CA SER A 89 -7.42 -3.00 5.46
C SER A 89 -7.43 -4.26 4.61
N LEU A 90 -6.80 -4.22 3.43
CA LEU A 90 -6.70 -5.35 2.52
C LEU A 90 -5.91 -6.49 3.16
N SER A 91 -4.76 -6.23 3.76
CA SER A 91 -3.92 -7.28 4.37
C SER A 91 -4.67 -8.07 5.45
N ARG A 92 -5.52 -7.38 6.22
CA ARG A 92 -6.41 -8.02 7.21
C ARG A 92 -7.46 -8.90 6.55
N LYS A 93 -8.09 -8.44 5.47
CA LYS A 93 -9.07 -9.25 4.71
C LYS A 93 -8.40 -10.44 4.02
N MET A 94 -7.19 -10.26 3.48
CA MET A 94 -6.43 -11.33 2.83
C MET A 94 -6.08 -12.44 3.82
N ALA A 95 -5.84 -12.11 5.09
CA ALA A 95 -5.65 -13.10 6.14
C ALA A 95 -6.91 -13.96 6.38
N GLU A 96 -8.11 -13.37 6.24
CA GLU A 96 -9.40 -14.09 6.35
C GLU A 96 -9.71 -14.91 5.09
N TRP A 97 -9.48 -14.34 3.89
CA TRP A 97 -9.84 -14.95 2.61
C TRP A 97 -8.91 -16.08 2.17
N LYS A 98 -7.64 -16.07 2.61
CA LYS A 98 -6.62 -17.07 2.25
C LYS A 98 -6.54 -17.37 0.74
N PRO A 99 -6.38 -16.36 -0.12
CA PRO A 99 -6.40 -16.53 -1.58
C PRO A 99 -5.20 -17.30 -2.15
N TRP A 100 -4.22 -17.67 -1.31
CA TRP A 100 -3.09 -18.51 -1.70
C TRP A 100 -3.44 -20.00 -1.74
N GLU A 101 -4.64 -20.38 -1.29
CA GLU A 101 -5.17 -21.73 -1.49
C GLU A 101 -5.46 -21.98 -2.98
N PRO A 102 -5.38 -23.25 -3.44
CA PRO A 102 -5.66 -23.58 -4.83
C PRO A 102 -7.10 -23.22 -5.21
N LEU A 103 -7.33 -23.13 -6.53
CA LEU A 103 -8.64 -22.79 -7.08
C LEU A 103 -9.72 -23.76 -6.55
N ILE A 104 -10.81 -23.19 -6.03
CA ILE A 104 -11.92 -23.96 -5.44
C ILE A 104 -12.61 -24.84 -6.49
N GLU A 105 -12.78 -24.31 -7.71
CA GLU A 105 -13.47 -25.00 -8.79
C GLU A 105 -12.85 -24.64 -10.15
N GLU A 106 -12.56 -25.64 -10.97
CA GLU A 106 -12.08 -25.44 -12.34
C GLU A 106 -13.22 -24.93 -13.24
N PRO A 107 -12.93 -24.00 -14.16
CA PRO A 107 -13.96 -23.49 -15.05
C PRO A 107 -14.46 -24.58 -16.02
N PRO A 108 -15.74 -24.53 -16.42
CA PRO A 108 -16.26 -25.38 -17.50
C PRO A 108 -15.44 -25.23 -18.79
N THR A 109 -15.33 -26.31 -19.57
CA THR A 109 -14.47 -26.41 -20.76
C THR A 109 -14.68 -25.34 -21.84
N ASN A 110 -15.84 -24.68 -21.88
CA ASN A 110 -16.15 -23.60 -22.83
C ASN A 110 -16.31 -22.22 -22.20
N GLN A 111 -16.08 -22.05 -20.88
CA GLN A 111 -16.31 -20.79 -20.17
C GLN A 111 -15.43 -19.63 -20.68
N TRP A 112 -14.19 -19.94 -21.08
CA TRP A 112 -13.18 -18.93 -21.46
C TRP A 112 -12.76 -19.00 -22.95
N LYS A 113 -13.51 -19.71 -23.80
CA LYS A 113 -13.21 -19.79 -25.24
C LYS A 113 -13.83 -18.58 -25.97
N TRP A 114 -12.98 -17.73 -26.57
CA TRP A 114 -13.42 -16.61 -27.41
C TRP A 114 -12.48 -16.38 -28.60
N PRO A 115 -12.98 -16.17 -29.83
CA PRO A 115 -14.37 -16.33 -30.30
C PRO A 115 -14.79 -17.82 -30.41
N ILE A 116 -16.10 -18.06 -30.52
CA ILE A 116 -16.72 -19.42 -30.54
C ILE A 116 -16.21 -20.25 -31.72
#